data_AF-A0A956ETL8-F1
#
_entry.id   AF-A0A956ETL8-F1
#
_cell.length_a   1.000
_cell.length_b   1.000
_cell.length_c   1.000
_cell.angle_alpha   90.00
_cell.angle_beta   90.00
_cell.angle_gamma   90.00
#
_symmetry.space_group_name_H-M   'P 1'
#
loop_
_entity.id
_entity.type
_entity.pdbx_description
1 polymer ?
#
loop_
_entity_poly.entity_id
_entity_poly.type
_entity_poly.pdbx_seq_one_letter_code
_entity_poly.pdbx_strand_id
1 'polypeptide(L)'
;MLERLVAYFTDRTWVQLGRDFLDVSIVYYLFYRALLVVRGTRAIQVGFGLGAVLLLYVVAQRLQLETVINILGALISSMILLVVVVFQNDIRRGLMRLGRGATWTGTRNAETRVIDDVVEAATELARHRMGAIICFEKDANLDEFVEQSHNGIDLDAQVSRELLVSLFIPEGTNKLHDGAIIIRNLRIAKAGVFF
;
A
#
# COMPACT_ATOMS: atom_id res chain seq x y z
N MET A 1 -21.46 -38.07 -17.82
CA MET A 1 -20.89 -36.79 -17.31
C MET A 1 -19.71 -36.33 -18.19
N LEU A 2 -18.76 -37.21 -18.52
CA LEU A 2 -17.67 -36.94 -19.47
C LEU A 2 -18.14 -36.60 -20.89
N GLU A 3 -19.19 -37.25 -21.40
CA GLU A 3 -19.73 -36.92 -22.74
C GLU A 3 -20.31 -35.50 -22.83
N ARG A 4 -20.85 -34.95 -21.73
CA ARG A 4 -21.32 -33.56 -21.67
C ARG A 4 -20.17 -32.55 -21.65
N LEU A 5 -19.03 -32.94 -21.07
CA LEU A 5 -17.80 -32.14 -21.11
C LEU A 5 -17.20 -32.17 -22.52
N VAL A 6 -17.14 -33.34 -23.17
CA VAL A 6 -16.61 -33.46 -24.54
C VAL A 6 -17.51 -32.74 -25.54
N ALA A 7 -18.84 -32.86 -25.42
CA ALA A 7 -19.81 -32.15 -26.27
C ALA A 7 -19.67 -30.61 -26.19
N TYR A 8 -19.28 -30.06 -25.04
CA TYR A 8 -19.03 -28.62 -24.85
C TYR A 8 -17.81 -28.11 -25.65
N PHE A 9 -16.87 -28.99 -26.00
CA PHE A 9 -15.67 -28.66 -26.76
C PHE A 9 -15.77 -29.00 -28.26
N THR A 10 -16.66 -29.91 -28.68
CA THR A 10 -16.76 -30.35 -30.09
C THR A 10 -17.44 -29.36 -31.03
N ASP A 11 -18.31 -28.47 -30.55
CA ASP A 11 -19.04 -27.48 -31.39
C ASP A 11 -18.49 -26.04 -31.30
N ARG A 12 -17.29 -25.85 -30.74
CA ARG A 12 -16.70 -24.51 -30.62
C ARG A 12 -15.89 -24.12 -31.84
N THR A 13 -16.36 -23.09 -32.54
CA THR A 13 -15.59 -22.42 -33.60
C THR A 13 -14.29 -21.86 -33.04
N TRP A 14 -13.20 -21.82 -33.82
CA TRP A 14 -11.91 -21.23 -33.41
C TRP A 14 -12.03 -19.81 -32.81
N VAL A 15 -13.03 -19.04 -33.26
CA VAL A 15 -13.38 -17.71 -32.73
C VAL A 15 -13.87 -17.75 -31.28
N GLN A 16 -14.61 -18.79 -30.90
CA GLN A 16 -15.12 -18.96 -29.53
C GLN A 16 -14.01 -19.40 -28.58
N LEU A 17 -13.09 -20.25 -29.03
CA LEU A 17 -11.88 -20.62 -28.28
C LEU A 17 -10.98 -19.39 -28.04
N GLY A 18 -10.81 -18.53 -29.05
CA GLY A 18 -10.08 -17.27 -28.90
C GLY A 18 -10.74 -16.32 -27.92
N ARG A 19 -12.08 -16.24 -27.91
CA ARG A 19 -12.85 -15.44 -26.94
C ARG A 19 -12.68 -15.95 -25.51
N ASP A 20 -12.81 -17.26 -25.28
CA ASP A 20 -12.62 -17.86 -23.96
C ASP A 20 -11.20 -17.66 -23.45
N PHE A 21 -10.20 -17.84 -24.31
CA PHE A 21 -8.80 -17.62 -23.94
C PHE A 21 -8.56 -16.17 -23.52
N LEU A 22 -9.12 -15.21 -24.26
CA LEU A 22 -9.02 -13.79 -23.94
C LEU A 22 -9.75 -13.44 -22.63
N ASP A 23 -10.95 -14.00 -22.43
CA ASP A 23 -11.73 -13.82 -21.19
C ASP A 23 -10.97 -14.36 -19.97
N VAL A 24 -10.53 -15.62 -20.02
CA VAL A 24 -9.75 -16.23 -18.94
C VAL A 24 -8.43 -15.50 -18.71
N SER A 25 -7.76 -15.01 -19.76
CA SER A 25 -6.51 -14.24 -19.64
C SER A 25 -6.73 -12.89 -18.96
N ILE A 26 -7.84 -12.20 -19.26
CA ILE A 26 -8.20 -10.94 -18.61
C ILE A 26 -8.51 -11.18 -17.13
N VAL A 27 -9.36 -12.18 -16.83
CA VAL A 27 -9.70 -12.54 -15.44
C VAL A 27 -8.44 -12.94 -14.68
N TYR A 28 -7.57 -13.77 -15.27
CA TYR A 28 -6.29 -14.16 -14.68
C TYR A 28 -5.42 -12.94 -14.37
N TYR A 29 -5.25 -12.02 -15.32
CA TYR A 29 -4.43 -10.82 -15.12
C TYR A 29 -5.00 -9.94 -14.00
N LEU A 30 -6.31 -9.71 -13.98
CA LEU A 30 -6.97 -8.93 -12.92
C LEU A 30 -6.79 -9.59 -11.55
N PHE A 31 -7.01 -10.90 -11.46
CA PHE A 31 -6.86 -11.66 -10.21
C PHE A 31 -5.42 -11.67 -9.71
N TYR A 32 -4.46 -11.87 -10.61
CA TYR A 32 -3.03 -11.83 -10.31
C TYR A 32 -2.60 -10.45 -9.78
N ARG A 33 -3.07 -9.37 -10.43
CA ARG A 33 -2.81 -8.00 -9.99
C ARG A 33 -3.46 -7.71 -8.63
N ALA A 34 -4.69 -8.17 -8.41
CA ALA A 34 -5.36 -8.05 -7.11
C ALA A 34 -4.58 -8.78 -5.99
N LEU A 35 -4.09 -10.00 -6.26
CA LEU A 35 -3.27 -10.76 -5.31
C LEU A 35 -1.95 -10.04 -4.99
N LEU A 36 -1.28 -9.47 -5.99
CA LEU A 36 -0.04 -8.70 -5.77
C LEU A 36 -0.26 -7.47 -4.89
N VAL A 37 -1.41 -6.79 -5.02
CA VAL A 37 -1.75 -5.62 -4.19
C VAL A 37 -2.02 -6.01 -2.74
N VAL A 38 -2.66 -7.16 -2.53
CA VAL A 38 -3.02 -7.65 -1.20
C VAL A 38 -1.84 -8.33 -0.49
N ARG A 39 -0.86 -8.87 -1.25
CA ARG A 39 0.30 -9.59 -0.70
C ARG A 39 1.17 -8.71 0.20
N GLY A 40 1.35 -9.15 1.44
CA GLY A 40 2.15 -8.46 2.45
C GLY A 40 1.43 -7.32 3.19
N THR A 41 0.14 -7.11 2.92
CA THR A 41 -0.66 -6.09 3.60
C THR A 41 -1.46 -6.66 4.78
N ARG A 42 -1.93 -5.79 5.67
CA ARG A 42 -2.88 -6.14 6.75
C ARG A 42 -4.16 -6.81 6.21
N ALA A 43 -4.50 -6.59 4.93
CA ALA A 43 -5.68 -7.19 4.29
C ALA A 43 -5.65 -8.73 4.30
N ILE A 44 -4.47 -9.36 4.23
CA ILE A 44 -4.35 -10.82 4.34
C ILE A 44 -4.75 -11.30 5.74
N GLN A 45 -4.32 -10.61 6.78
CA GLN A 45 -4.64 -10.96 8.17
C GLN A 45 -6.15 -10.82 8.42
N VAL A 46 -6.75 -9.73 7.94
CA VAL A 46 -8.21 -9.52 7.98
C VAL A 46 -8.94 -10.62 7.21
N GLY A 47 -8.44 -10.99 6.03
CA GLY A 47 -9.00 -12.09 5.23
C GLY A 47 -8.99 -13.43 5.98
N PHE A 48 -7.89 -13.77 6.65
CA PHE A 48 -7.84 -14.96 7.51
C PHE A 48 -8.81 -14.88 8.68
N GLY A 49 -8.97 -13.71 9.32
CA GLY A 49 -9.95 -13.50 10.39
C GLY A 49 -11.39 -13.70 9.92
N LEU A 50 -11.77 -13.10 8.79
CA LEU A 50 -13.09 -13.29 8.17
C LEU A 50 -13.31 -14.75 7.75
N GLY A 51 -12.29 -15.39 7.19
CA GLY A 51 -12.31 -16.82 6.86
C GLY A 51 -12.52 -17.70 8.08
N ALA A 52 -11.87 -17.39 9.21
CA ALA A 52 -12.05 -18.11 10.46
C ALA A 52 -13.47 -17.95 11.01
N VAL A 53 -14.07 -16.76 10.95
CA VAL A 53 -15.47 -16.52 11.34
C VAL A 53 -16.42 -17.36 10.48
N LEU A 54 -16.24 -17.37 9.16
CA LEU A 54 -17.05 -18.19 8.24
C LEU A 54 -16.89 -19.69 8.53
N LEU A 55 -15.67 -20.14 8.78
CA LEU A 55 -15.38 -21.53 9.12
C LEU A 55 -16.08 -21.91 10.44
N LEU A 56 -16.00 -21.04 11.45
CA LEU A 56 -16.64 -21.25 12.74
C LEU A 56 -18.17 -21.27 12.62
N TYR A 57 -18.75 -20.46 11.73
CA TYR A 57 -20.17 -20.51 11.40
C TYR A 57 -20.59 -21.85 10.78
N VAL A 58 -19.83 -22.36 9.81
CA VAL A 58 -20.09 -23.68 9.19
C VAL A 58 -19.98 -24.80 10.24
N VAL A 59 -18.98 -24.74 11.11
CA VAL A 59 -18.83 -25.70 12.21
C VAL A 59 -20.01 -25.61 13.19
N ALA A 60 -20.44 -24.40 13.55
CA ALA A 60 -21.59 -24.19 14.43
C ALA A 60 -22.89 -24.75 13.83
N GLN A 61 -23.10 -24.60 12.52
CA GLN A 61 -24.23 -25.22 11.81
C GLN A 61 -24.17 -26.75 11.89
N ARG A 62 -22.99 -27.35 11.69
CA ARG A 62 -22.81 -28.81 11.78
C ARG A 62 -23.08 -29.35 13.19
N LEU A 63 -22.72 -28.58 14.21
CA LEU A 63 -22.93 -28.91 15.62
C LEU A 63 -24.30 -28.47 16.15
N GLN A 64 -25.15 -27.83 15.32
CA GLN A 64 -26.47 -27.32 15.69
C GLN A 64 -26.45 -26.36 16.89
N LEU A 65 -25.41 -25.53 16.98
CA LEU A 65 -25.25 -24.55 18.05
C LEU A 65 -26.08 -23.28 17.76
N GLU A 66 -27.40 -23.35 17.98
CA GLU A 66 -28.38 -22.29 17.64
C GLU A 66 -27.96 -20.88 18.11
N THR A 67 -27.54 -20.73 19.37
CA THR A 67 -27.10 -19.43 19.91
C THR A 67 -25.91 -18.87 19.15
N VAL A 68 -24.93 -19.72 18.83
CA VAL A 68 -23.71 -19.33 18.11
C VAL A 68 -24.02 -18.99 16.67
N ILE A 69 -24.89 -19.79 16.01
CA ILE A 69 -25.36 -19.54 14.65
C ILE A 69 -26.06 -18.18 14.58
N ASN A 70 -26.89 -17.83 15.55
CA ASN A 70 -27.60 -16.54 15.58
C ASN A 70 -26.63 -15.35 15.75
N ILE A 71 -25.67 -15.44 16.67
CA ILE A 71 -24.67 -14.39 16.89
C ILE A 71 -23.80 -14.20 15.65
N LEU A 72 -23.25 -15.30 15.12
CA LEU A 72 -22.40 -15.25 13.93
C LEU A 72 -23.20 -14.85 12.69
N GLY A 73 -24.46 -15.25 12.58
CA GLY A 73 -25.36 -14.85 11.51
C GLY A 73 -25.60 -13.34 11.50
N ALA A 74 -25.80 -12.72 12.67
CA ALA A 74 -25.90 -11.26 12.78
C ALA A 74 -24.60 -10.56 12.37
N LEU A 75 -23.45 -11.13 12.76
CA LEU A 75 -22.13 -10.61 12.37
C LEU A 75 -21.87 -10.75 10.86
N ILE A 76 -22.22 -11.89 10.26
CA ILE A 76 -22.14 -12.15 8.82
C ILE A 76 -23.08 -11.24 8.03
N SER A 77 -24.30 -11.01 8.52
CA SER A 77 -25.25 -10.06 7.93
C SER A 77 -24.65 -8.64 7.86
N SER A 78 -23.87 -8.26 8.88
CA SER A 78 -23.14 -6.98 8.95
C SER A 78 -21.77 -7.01 8.26
N MET A 79 -21.39 -8.10 7.58
CA MET A 79 -20.01 -8.30 7.10
C MET A 79 -19.60 -7.31 6.02
N ILE A 80 -20.51 -6.89 5.14
CA ILE A 80 -20.21 -5.85 4.14
C ILE A 80 -19.83 -4.55 4.84
N LEU A 81 -20.60 -4.15 5.85
CA LEU A 81 -20.33 -2.96 6.65
C LEU A 81 -18.97 -3.08 7.37
N LEU A 82 -18.72 -4.22 8.01
CA LEU A 82 -17.47 -4.50 8.71
C LEU A 82 -16.26 -4.41 7.76
N VAL A 83 -16.36 -5.00 6.57
CA VAL A 83 -15.34 -4.92 5.52
C VAL A 83 -15.12 -3.47 5.11
N VAL A 84 -16.17 -2.70 4.81
CA VAL A 84 -16.04 -1.29 4.40
C VAL A 84 -15.37 -0.45 5.50
N VAL A 85 -15.73 -0.64 6.77
CA VAL A 85 -15.15 0.10 7.90
C VAL A 85 -13.68 -0.26 8.09
N VAL A 86 -13.34 -1.56 8.09
CA VAL A 86 -11.95 -2.03 8.26
C VAL A 86 -11.07 -1.58 7.09
N PHE A 87 -11.60 -1.61 5.86
CA PHE A 87 -10.88 -1.22 4.64
C PHE A 87 -11.11 0.23 4.23
N GLN A 88 -11.70 1.08 5.08
CA GLN A 88 -12.06 2.45 4.73
C GLN A 88 -10.83 3.24 4.22
N ASN A 89 -9.70 3.12 4.92
CA ASN A 89 -8.45 3.79 4.56
C ASN A 89 -7.87 3.26 3.25
N ASP A 90 -7.92 1.95 3.02
CA ASP A 90 -7.39 1.32 1.81
C ASP A 90 -8.21 1.67 0.57
N ILE A 91 -9.55 1.66 0.68
CA ILE A 91 -10.46 2.08 -0.40
C ILE A 91 -10.17 3.54 -0.78
N ARG A 92 -10.07 4.42 0.22
CA ARG A 92 -9.71 5.83 0.01
C ARG A 92 -8.38 5.96 -0.72
N ARG A 93 -7.34 5.24 -0.28
CA ARG A 93 -6.01 5.23 -0.91
C ARG A 93 -6.06 4.73 -2.36
N GLY A 94 -6.80 3.65 -2.64
CA GLY A 94 -6.99 3.12 -3.98
C GLY A 94 -7.65 4.11 -4.93
N LEU A 95 -8.71 4.78 -4.48
CA LEU A 95 -9.40 5.81 -5.27
C LEU A 95 -8.51 7.04 -5.51
N MET A 96 -7.74 7.47 -4.52
CA MET A 96 -6.77 8.56 -4.68
C MET A 96 -5.71 8.22 -5.75
N ARG A 97 -5.27 6.96 -5.85
CA ARG A 97 -4.33 6.51 -6.90
C ARG A 97 -4.96 6.56 -8.29
N LEU A 98 -6.22 6.16 -8.43
CA LEU A 98 -6.93 6.23 -9.71
C LEU A 98 -7.16 7.69 -10.17
N GLY A 99 -7.38 8.60 -9.22
CA GLY A 99 -7.55 10.03 -9.49
C GLY A 99 -6.26 10.81 -9.77
N ARG A 100 -5.10 10.31 -9.33
CA ARG A 100 -3.78 10.87 -9.68
C ARG A 100 -3.40 10.42 -11.09
N GLY A 101 -4.02 11.06 -12.08
CA GLY A 101 -3.72 10.87 -13.49
C GLY A 101 -2.23 11.00 -13.79
N ALA A 102 -1.77 10.19 -14.74
CA ALA A 102 -0.40 10.07 -15.22
C ALA A 102 0.20 11.41 -15.70
N THR A 103 0.72 12.23 -14.78
CA THR A 103 1.62 13.34 -15.11
C THR A 103 3.03 12.79 -15.38
N TRP A 104 3.17 12.08 -16.50
CA TRP A 104 4.35 11.22 -16.77
C TRP A 104 5.56 11.95 -17.35
N THR A 105 5.47 13.19 -17.85
CA THR A 105 6.56 13.76 -18.67
C THR A 105 7.37 14.89 -18.02
N GLY A 106 6.79 15.69 -17.11
CA GLY A 106 7.53 16.75 -16.40
C GLY A 106 8.25 16.29 -15.13
N THR A 107 7.73 15.24 -14.49
CA THR A 107 8.15 14.80 -13.14
C THR A 107 9.47 14.06 -13.14
N ARG A 108 9.82 13.35 -14.22
CA ARG A 108 11.05 12.54 -14.29
C ARG A 108 12.33 13.36 -14.14
N ASN A 109 12.42 14.52 -14.81
CA ASN A 109 13.62 15.36 -14.72
C ASN A 109 13.78 15.99 -13.32
N ALA A 110 12.67 16.34 -12.68
CA ALA A 110 12.68 16.87 -11.32
C ALA A 110 13.02 15.77 -10.30
N GLU A 111 12.53 14.55 -10.52
CA GLU A 111 12.84 13.37 -9.69
C GLU A 111 14.33 13.00 -9.78
N THR A 112 14.92 12.99 -10.97
CA THR A 112 16.36 12.76 -11.15
C THR A 112 17.19 13.79 -10.39
N ARG A 113 16.86 15.09 -10.50
CA ARG A 113 17.58 16.15 -9.78
C ARG A 113 17.54 15.96 -8.26
N VAL A 114 16.37 15.65 -7.70
CA VAL A 114 16.22 15.40 -6.26
C VAL A 114 17.03 14.19 -5.81
N ILE A 115 17.08 13.13 -6.63
CA ILE A 115 17.90 11.96 -6.33
C ILE A 115 19.38 12.33 -6.35
N ASP A 116 19.83 13.11 -7.33
CA ASP A 116 21.23 13.55 -7.44
C ASP A 116 21.61 14.41 -6.21
N ASP A 117 20.78 15.37 -5.80
CA ASP A 117 20.99 16.19 -4.59
C ASP A 117 21.09 15.34 -3.32
N VAL A 118 20.25 14.32 -3.19
CA VAL A 118 20.26 13.40 -2.03
C VAL A 118 21.51 12.51 -2.04
N VAL A 119 21.94 12.05 -3.21
CA VAL A 119 23.17 11.24 -3.36
C VAL A 119 24.41 12.07 -3.02
N GLU A 120 24.49 13.32 -3.49
CA GLU A 120 25.59 14.22 -3.12
C GLU A 120 25.60 14.49 -1.61
N ALA A 121 24.43 14.79 -1.02
CA ALA A 121 24.31 15.01 0.43
C ALA A 121 24.74 13.77 1.23
N ALA A 122 24.25 12.59 0.86
CA ALA A 122 24.60 11.34 1.52
C ALA A 122 26.11 11.05 1.43
N THR A 123 26.72 11.34 0.28
CA THR A 123 28.17 11.17 0.06
C THR A 123 28.97 12.10 0.98
N GLU A 124 28.54 13.35 1.12
CA GLU A 124 29.18 14.32 2.01
C GLU A 124 29.02 13.97 3.49
N LEU A 125 27.80 13.60 3.92
CA LEU A 125 27.53 13.14 5.27
C LEU A 125 28.38 11.90 5.62
N ALA A 126 28.51 10.95 4.70
CA ALA A 126 29.36 9.78 4.87
C ALA A 126 30.84 10.14 5.02
N ARG A 127 31.37 11.10 4.22
CA ARG A 127 32.75 11.59 4.36
C ARG A 127 33.02 12.17 5.74
N HIS A 128 32.04 12.84 6.33
CA HIS A 128 32.11 13.41 7.67
C HIS A 128 31.69 12.45 8.79
N ARG A 129 31.36 11.19 8.46
CA ARG A 129 30.85 10.18 9.41
C ARG A 129 29.61 10.64 10.19
N MET A 130 28.76 11.44 9.53
CA MET A 130 27.48 11.87 10.08
C MET A 130 26.38 10.89 9.66
N GLY A 131 25.58 10.45 10.63
CA GLY A 131 24.43 9.58 10.38
C GLY A 131 23.27 10.37 9.79
N ALA A 132 22.54 9.76 8.85
CA ALA A 132 21.40 10.38 8.19
C ALA A 132 20.32 9.35 7.89
N ILE A 133 19.05 9.72 8.10
CA ILE A 133 17.89 8.90 7.77
C ILE A 133 16.98 9.72 6.85
N ILE A 134 16.95 9.35 5.57
CA ILE A 134 16.15 10.04 4.55
C ILE A 134 15.09 9.07 4.03
N CYS A 135 13.81 9.40 4.24
CA CYS A 135 12.67 8.60 3.85
C CYS A 135 11.97 9.22 2.63
N PHE A 136 11.78 8.43 1.58
CA PHE A 136 11.01 8.82 0.40
C PHE A 136 9.59 8.30 0.51
N GLU A 137 8.63 9.20 0.52
CA GLU A 137 7.23 8.84 0.38
C GLU A 137 6.92 8.40 -1.05
N LYS A 138 6.53 7.14 -1.20
CA LYS A 138 6.04 6.56 -2.45
C LYS A 138 4.52 6.37 -2.37
N ASP A 139 4.05 5.16 -2.62
CA ASP A 139 2.62 4.86 -2.70
C ASP A 139 1.97 4.59 -1.34
N ALA A 140 2.76 4.28 -0.32
CA ALA A 140 2.29 4.11 1.04
C ALA A 140 2.23 5.49 1.70
N ASN A 141 1.03 5.92 2.10
CA ASN A 141 0.87 7.18 2.80
C ASN A 141 1.57 7.06 4.17
N LEU A 142 2.60 7.88 4.38
CA LEU A 142 3.34 7.94 5.64
C LEU A 142 2.57 8.70 6.73
N ASP A 143 1.50 9.43 6.40
CA ASP A 143 0.70 10.19 7.37
C ASP A 143 0.30 9.35 8.58
N GLU A 144 -0.05 8.06 8.40
CA GLU A 144 -0.46 7.20 9.51
C GLU A 144 0.70 6.81 10.46
N PHE A 145 1.93 6.79 9.95
CA PHE A 145 3.15 6.57 10.76
C PHE A 145 3.65 7.87 11.39
N VAL A 146 3.46 8.99 10.68
CA VAL A 146 3.89 10.33 11.11
C VAL A 146 2.92 10.93 12.14
N GLU A 147 1.61 10.74 11.98
CA GLU A 147 0.56 11.18 12.93
C GLU A 147 0.70 10.50 14.29
N GLN A 148 1.10 9.22 14.32
CA GLN A 148 1.37 8.51 15.56
C GLN A 148 2.53 9.13 16.35
N SER A 149 3.48 9.77 15.65
CA SER A 149 4.71 10.25 16.26
C SER A 149 4.57 11.63 16.92
N HIS A 150 3.62 12.50 16.53
CA HIS A 150 3.58 13.93 16.95
C HIS A 150 4.94 14.66 16.89
N ASN A 151 5.93 14.06 16.22
CA ASN A 151 7.33 14.41 16.23
C ASN A 151 7.73 14.66 14.79
N GLY A 152 8.17 15.89 14.56
CA GLY A 152 8.67 16.34 13.27
C GLY A 152 8.15 17.73 12.94
N ILE A 153 9.07 18.60 12.54
CA ILE A 153 8.76 19.98 12.17
C ILE A 153 8.41 20.00 10.69
N ASP A 154 7.28 20.62 10.34
CA ASP A 154 6.91 20.90 8.96
C ASP A 154 7.90 21.92 8.37
N LEU A 155 8.58 21.56 7.29
CA LEU A 155 9.54 22.45 6.61
C LEU A 155 9.02 22.97 5.27
N ASP A 156 8.33 22.13 4.51
CA ASP A 156 7.96 22.39 3.11
C ASP A 156 9.06 23.09 2.29
N ALA A 157 10.25 22.49 2.25
CA ALA A 157 11.43 23.06 1.61
C ALA A 157 11.78 22.35 0.28
N GLN A 158 12.45 23.06 -0.62
CA GLN A 158 13.07 22.41 -1.79
C GLN A 158 14.20 21.50 -1.31
N VAL A 159 14.36 20.34 -1.95
CA VAL A 159 15.50 19.47 -1.68
C VAL A 159 16.74 20.13 -2.30
N SER A 160 17.79 20.28 -1.50
CA SER A 160 19.13 20.63 -1.97
C SER A 160 20.17 19.93 -1.10
N ARG A 161 21.37 19.72 -1.66
CA ARG A 161 22.49 19.12 -0.93
C ARG A 161 22.81 19.89 0.36
N GLU A 162 22.92 21.21 0.26
CA GLU A 162 23.30 22.08 1.39
C GLU A 162 22.28 22.02 2.52
N LEU A 163 20.99 21.98 2.19
CA LEU A 163 19.93 21.89 3.19
C LEU A 163 19.93 20.53 3.88
N LEU A 164 20.06 19.44 3.13
CA LEU A 164 20.13 18.09 3.70
C LEU A 164 21.33 17.92 4.62
N VAL A 165 22.52 18.39 4.20
CA VAL A 165 23.71 18.35 5.04
C VAL A 165 23.50 19.16 6.32
N SER A 166 22.93 20.36 6.20
CA SER A 166 22.65 21.24 7.35
C SER A 166 21.70 20.62 8.37
N LEU A 167 20.67 19.92 7.89
CA LEU A 167 19.67 19.28 8.76
C LEU A 167 20.27 18.15 9.62
N PHE A 168 21.31 17.46 9.13
CA PHE A 168 21.97 16.35 9.84
C PHE A 168 23.23 16.75 10.61
N ILE A 169 23.55 18.04 10.75
CA ILE A 169 24.69 18.48 11.57
C ILE A 169 24.42 18.12 13.04
N PRO A 170 25.26 17.29 13.69
CA PRO A 170 25.07 16.84 15.06
C PRO A 170 25.56 17.90 16.06
N GLU A 171 24.93 19.07 16.03
CA GLU A 171 25.11 20.14 17.00
C GLU A 171 24.03 20.07 18.07
N GLY A 172 24.39 20.36 19.33
CA GLY A 172 23.44 20.31 20.46
C GLY A 172 22.27 21.30 20.34
N THR A 173 22.39 22.32 19.49
CA THR A 173 21.35 23.30 19.17
C THR A 173 20.45 22.86 18.02
N ASN A 174 20.93 22.00 17.13
CA ASN A 174 20.15 21.49 16.00
C ASN A 174 19.27 20.33 16.47
N LYS A 175 18.00 20.54 16.78
CA LYS A 175 17.11 19.44 17.19
C LYS A 175 16.61 18.57 16.03
N LEU A 176 16.88 18.97 14.78
CA LEU A 176 16.36 18.30 13.58
C LEU A 176 17.24 17.14 13.11
N HIS A 177 18.50 17.06 13.56
CA HIS A 177 19.40 15.96 13.20
C HIS A 177 18.99 14.62 13.83
N ASP A 178 18.21 14.67 14.91
CA ASP A 178 17.73 13.50 15.62
C ASP A 178 16.38 13.07 15.02
N GLY A 179 16.44 12.15 14.06
CA GLY A 179 15.28 11.59 13.37
C GLY A 179 15.41 11.56 11.86
N ALA A 180 14.33 11.13 11.21
CA ALA A 180 14.23 11.02 9.77
C ALA A 180 13.73 12.31 9.12
N ILE A 181 14.21 12.56 7.90
CA ILE A 181 13.65 13.53 6.97
C ILE A 181 12.68 12.81 6.03
N ILE A 182 11.51 13.40 5.79
CA ILE A 182 10.52 12.87 4.85
C ILE A 182 10.50 13.74 3.60
N ILE A 183 10.77 13.12 2.45
CA ILE A 183 10.64 13.72 1.12
C ILE A 183 9.31 13.26 0.51
N ARG A 184 8.43 14.22 0.23
CA ARG A 184 7.11 14.02 -0.38
C ARG A 184 6.96 14.95 -1.57
N ASN A 185 6.50 14.42 -2.71
CA ASN A 185 6.31 15.21 -3.93
C ASN A 185 7.55 16.06 -4.31
N LEU A 186 8.76 15.47 -4.21
CA LEU A 186 10.04 16.13 -4.54
C LEU A 186 10.42 17.31 -3.63
N ARG A 187 9.82 17.40 -2.43
CA ARG A 187 10.08 18.43 -1.43
C ARG A 187 10.30 17.80 -0.05
N ILE A 188 11.04 18.48 0.80
CA ILE A 188 11.18 18.11 2.21
C ILE A 188 9.89 18.49 2.93
N ALA A 189 9.08 17.51 3.30
CA ALA A 189 7.83 17.74 4.02
C ALA A 189 8.08 18.00 5.50
N LYS A 190 8.84 17.10 6.15
CA LYS A 190 9.12 17.13 7.59
C LYS A 190 10.56 16.72 7.89
N ALA A 191 11.10 17.18 9.01
CA ALA A 191 12.38 16.72 9.58
C ALA A 191 12.24 16.43 11.08
N GLY A 192 13.10 15.56 11.61
CA GLY A 192 13.04 15.12 13.02
C GLY A 192 11.91 14.14 13.32
N VAL A 193 11.57 13.27 12.35
CA VAL A 193 10.48 12.30 12.48
C VAL A 193 11.01 10.97 13.02
N PHE A 194 10.31 10.36 13.97
CA PHE A 194 10.59 9.01 14.46
C PHE A 194 9.52 8.03 13.99
N PHE A 195 9.92 6.83 13.56
CA PHE A 195 9.05 5.76 13.08
C PHE A 195 8.74 4.73 14.16
#